data_AF-A0A432HZP6-F1
#
_entry.id   AF-A0A432HZP6-F1
#
_cell.length_a   1.000
_cell.length_b   1.000
_cell.length_c   1.000
_cell.angle_alpha   90.00
_cell.angle_beta   90.00
_cell.angle_gamma   90.00
#
_symmetry.space_group_name_H-M   'P 1'
#
loop_
_entity.id
_entity.type
_entity.pdbx_description
1 polymer ?
#
loop_
_entity_poly.entity_id
_entity_poly.type
_entity_poly.pdbx_seq_one_letter_code
_entity_poly.pdbx_strand_id
1 'polypeptide(L)' 'MGPLGIPELLIILLVIMLIFGAKRLPEIGSSLGKGIRTFKSAVTGEDDNEAAGSEATTSSDKDPL' A
#
# COMPACT_ATOMS: atom_id res chain seq x y z
N MET A 1 26.65 -8.06 -14.92
CA MET A 1 25.33 -8.56 -14.50
C MET A 1 24.94 -7.77 -13.27
N GLY A 2 24.47 -6.53 -13.47
CA GLY A 2 24.15 -5.62 -12.36
C GLY A 2 22.91 -6.11 -11.62
N PRO A 3 22.86 -5.97 -10.28
CA PRO A 3 21.65 -6.32 -9.53
C PRO A 3 20.49 -5.51 -10.11
N LEU A 4 19.34 -6.16 -10.29
CA LEU A 4 18.14 -5.51 -10.79
C LEU A 4 17.95 -4.20 -10.04
N GLY A 5 18.03 -3.10 -10.78
CA GLY A 5 17.96 -1.79 -10.18
C GLY A 5 16.54 -1.45 -9.78
N ILE A 6 16.40 -0.33 -9.07
CA ILE A 6 15.11 0.31 -8.83
C ILE A 6 14.30 0.50 -10.15
N PRO A 7 14.91 0.81 -11.32
CA PRO A 7 14.17 0.94 -12.58
C PRO A 7 13.47 -0.35 -13.02
N GLU A 8 14.16 -1.49 -13.01
CA GLU A 8 13.56 -2.79 -13.38
C GLU A 8 12.44 -3.18 -12.42
N LEU A 9 12.61 -2.96 -11.12
CA LEU A 9 11.58 -3.22 -10.11
C LEU A 9 10.32 -2.37 -10.36
N LEU A 10 10.49 -1.08 -10.71
CA LEU A 10 9.37 -0.19 -11.05
C LEU A 10 8.60 -0.66 -12.28
N ILE A 11 9.29 -1.17 -13.31
CA ILE A 11 8.63 -1.71 -14.51
C ILE A 11 7.78 -2.93 -14.14
N ILE A 12 8.31 -3.85 -13.32
CA ILE A 12 7.58 -5.03 -12.85
C ILE A 12 6.36 -4.61 -12.01
N LEU A 13 6.55 -3.64 -11.11
CA LEU A 13 5.46 -3.09 -10.29
C LEU A 13 4.37 -2.47 -11.17
N LEU A 14 4.75 -1.76 -12.23
CA LEU A 14 3.80 -1.16 -13.18
C LEU A 14 2.97 -2.24 -13.88
N VAL A 15 3.60 -3.32 -14.35
CA VAL A 15 2.89 -4.45 -14.98
C VAL A 15 1.91 -5.10 -14.00
N ILE A 16 2.33 -5.35 -12.76
CA ILE A 16 1.46 -5.87 -11.69
C ILE A 16 0.30 -4.89 -11.46
N MET A 17 0.57 -3.59 -11.40
CA MET A 17 -0.45 -2.57 -11.21
C MET A 17 -1.44 -2.47 -12.38
N LEU A 18 -1.04 -2.80 -13.61
CA LEU A 18 -1.97 -2.91 -14.74
C LEU A 18 -2.90 -4.12 -14.62
N ILE A 19 -2.40 -5.25 -14.12
CA ILE A 19 -3.19 -6.48 -13.95
C ILE A 19 -4.14 -6.37 -12.76
N PHE A 20 -3.63 -5.92 -11.61
CA PHE A 20 -4.39 -5.83 -10.36
C PHE A 20 -5.13 -4.49 -10.21
N GLY A 21 -4.69 -3.45 -10.90
CA GLY A 21 -5.18 -2.08 -10.76
C GLY A 21 -4.48 -1.30 -9.65
N ALA A 22 -4.36 0.03 -9.82
CA ALA A 22 -3.74 0.94 -8.86
C ALA A 22 -4.42 0.99 -7.47
N LYS A 23 -5.67 0.54 -7.38
CA LYS A 23 -6.46 0.57 -6.14
C LYS A 23 -6.19 -0.63 -5.22
N ARG A 24 -5.73 -1.78 -5.75
CA ARG A 24 -5.46 -3.00 -4.98
C ARG A 24 -4.16 -2.94 -4.18
N LEU A 25 -3.11 -2.33 -4.73
CA LEU A 25 -1.82 -2.15 -4.04
C LEU A 25 -1.93 -1.42 -2.70
N PRO A 26 -2.56 -0.21 -2.61
CA PRO A 26 -2.71 0.49 -1.34
C PRO A 26 -3.70 -0.18 -0.38
N GLU A 27 -4.71 -0.89 -0.90
CA GLU A 27 -5.66 -1.68 -0.10
C GLU A 27 -4.94 -2.81 0.65
N ILE A 28 -4.10 -3.59 -0.06
CA ILE A 28 -3.29 -4.66 0.52
C ILE A 28 -2.15 -4.08 1.39
N GLY A 29 -1.53 -2.97 0.96
CA GLY A 29 -0.49 -2.29 1.74
C GLY A 29 -1.00 -1.75 3.07
N SER A 30 -2.22 -1.23 3.12
CA SER A 30 -2.85 -0.74 4.35
C SER A 30 -3.11 -1.87 5.35
N SER A 31 -3.63 -3.02 4.89
CA SER A 31 -3.88 -4.18 5.77
C SER A 31 -2.58 -4.84 6.23
N LEU A 32 -1.61 -5.02 5.32
CA LEU A 32 -0.29 -5.55 5.66
C LEU A 32 0.48 -4.60 6.58
N GLY A 33 0.43 -3.29 6.33
CA GLY A 33 1.09 -2.29 7.16
C GLY A 33 0.55 -2.26 8.59
N LYS A 34 -0.78 -2.38 8.76
CA LYS A 34 -1.40 -2.54 10.09
C LYS A 34 -0.88 -3.80 10.79
N GLY A 35 -0.87 -4.95 10.11
CA GLY A 35 -0.35 -6.21 10.66
C GLY A 35 1.13 -6.15 11.04
N ILE A 36 1.97 -5.56 10.18
CA ILE A 36 3.40 -5.37 10.47
C ILE A 36 3.60 -4.40 11.63
N ARG A 37 2.80 -3.33 11.74
CA ARG A 37 2.87 -2.39 12.87
C ARG A 37 2.53 -3.10 14.18
N THR A 38 1.44 -3.85 14.23
CA THR A 38 1.06 -4.65 15.41
C THR A 38 2.10 -5.70 15.75
N PHE A 39 2.66 -6.39 14.74
CA PHE A 39 3.73 -7.37 14.96
C PHE A 39 4.99 -6.71 15.52
N LYS A 40 5.39 -5.56 14.97
CA LYS A 40 6.56 -4.81 15.42
C LYS A 40 6.37 -4.32 16.86
N SER A 41 5.21 -3.74 17.18
CA SER A 41 4.88 -3.30 18.55
C SER A 41 4.92 -4.46 19.55
N ALA A 42 4.38 -5.64 19.18
CA ALA A 42 4.43 -6.82 20.04
C ALA A 42 5.87 -7.36 20.27
N VAL A 43 6.74 -7.23 19.27
CA VAL A 43 8.15 -7.68 19.36
C VAL A 43 9.03 -6.67 20.10
N THR A 44 8.81 -5.37 19.91
CA THR A 44 9.63 -4.30 20.51
C THR A 44 9.12 -3.85 21.89
N GLY A 45 7.86 -4.13 22.22
CA GLY A 45 7.25 -3.69 23.49
C GLY A 45 6.87 -2.21 23.52
N GLU A 46 6.95 -1.52 22.38
CA GLU A 46 6.49 -0.14 22.22
C GLU A 46 5.01 -0.13 21.79
N ASP A 47 4.14 0.25 22.72
CA ASP A 47 2.72 0.53 22.48
C ASP A 47 2.56 1.84 21.70
N ASP A 48 2.77 1.78 20.39
CA ASP A 48 2.42 2.85 19.46
C ASP A 48 0.89 2.93 19.33
N ASN A 49 0.24 3.76 20.17
CA ASN A 49 -1.19 4.01 20.12
C ASN A 49 -1.56 4.92 18.93
N GLU A 50 -2.46 4.41 18.09
CA GLU A 50 -3.28 5.10 17.09
C GLU A 50 -2.62 5.62 15.79
N ALA A 51 -3.07 5.08 14.65
CA ALA A 51 -3.59 5.82 13.50
C ALA A 51 -4.03 4.82 12.41
N ALA A 52 -5.30 4.41 12.44
CA ALA A 52 -5.93 3.75 11.32
C ALA A 52 -6.19 4.80 10.22
N GLY A 53 -5.30 4.87 9.24
CA GLY A 53 -5.60 5.54 7.97
C GLY A 53 -6.77 4.83 7.28
N SER A 54 -7.95 5.43 7.40
CA SER A 54 -9.14 5.15 6.62
C SER A 54 -9.20 6.13 5.44
N GLU A 55 -9.71 5.64 4.32
CA GLU A 55 -10.30 6.41 3.21
C GLU A 55 -9.36 7.19 2.29
N ALA A 56 -8.86 6.49 1.25
CA ALA A 56 -8.76 7.10 -0.07
C ALA A 56 -10.15 7.15 -0.73
N THR A 57 -10.99 8.08 -0.27
CA THR A 57 -12.11 8.61 -1.05
C THR A 57 -11.56 9.59 -2.09
N THR A 58 -11.51 9.16 -3.35
CA THR A 58 -11.69 10.05 -4.52
C THR A 58 -12.29 9.18 -5.63
N SER A 59 -13.49 8.70 -5.35
CA SER A 59 -14.53 8.67 -6.38
C SER A 59 -15.06 10.10 -6.46
N SER A 60 -14.52 10.89 -7.40
CA SER A 60 -15.18 12.10 -7.89
C SER A 60 -15.89 11.74 -9.20
N ASP A 61 -16.91 10.90 -9.09
CA ASP A 61 -18.05 10.93 -10.01
C ASP A 61 -18.92 12.08 -9.49
N LYS A 62 -18.85 13.24 -10.16
CA LYS A 62 -19.70 14.38 -9.85
C LYS A 62 -20.34 14.90 -11.14
N ASP A 63 -21.59 14.51 -11.28
CA ASP A 63 -22.71 15.14 -11.98
C ASP A 63 -22.80 14.98 -13.51
N PRO A 64 -23.66 14.05 -14.03
CA PRO A 64 -24.24 14.19 -15.35
C PRO A 64 -25.22 15.39 -15.35
N LEU A 65 -24.96 16.36 -16.23
CA LEU A 65 -25.92 17.39 -16.61
C LEU A 65 -26.94 16.83 -17.60
#